data_AF-A0A483CUP5-F1
#
_entry.id   AF-A0A483CUP5-F1
#
_cell.length_a   1.000
_cell.length_b   1.000
_cell.length_c   1.000
_cell.angle_alpha   90.00
_cell.angle_beta   90.00
_cell.angle_gamma   90.00
#
_symmetry.space_group_name_H-M   'P 1'
#
loop_
_entity.id
_entity.type
_entity.pdbx_description
1 polymer ?
#
loop_
_entity_poly.entity_id
_entity_poly.type
_entity_poly.pdbx_seq_one_letter_code
_entity_poly.pdbx_strand_id
1 'polypeptide(L)'
;MKYLAHLCALLLILSVVVAPAAATDGRYSYITVTSVDVALENENATVTLTYTIDEGIQILVHFLGMSDLRTKVIDIANFKNAEILEIDMEHAVLLVPGAGLDYGEGAYWFPKHEFGVAVPVLTVTSPQDSRTFTNTTDFPRGMGYFRV
;
A
#
# COMPACT_ATOMS: atom_id res chain seq x y z
N MET A 1 21.06 38.10 -30.59
CA MET A 1 21.29 37.90 -29.14
C MET A 1 20.01 37.63 -28.35
N LYS A 2 18.88 38.32 -28.59
CA LYS A 2 17.60 38.08 -27.89
C LYS A 2 17.02 36.65 -28.06
N TYR A 3 17.06 36.09 -29.27
CA TYR A 3 16.53 34.74 -29.53
C TYR A 3 17.34 33.62 -28.86
N LEU A 4 18.65 33.82 -28.67
CA LEU A 4 19.52 32.89 -27.96
C LEU A 4 19.16 32.83 -26.47
N ALA A 5 18.86 33.98 -25.86
CA ALA A 5 18.43 34.08 -24.47
C ALA A 5 17.06 33.43 -24.24
N HIS A 6 16.12 33.57 -25.18
CA HIS A 6 14.82 32.89 -25.10
C HIS A 6 14.93 31.37 -25.29
N LEU A 7 15.83 30.90 -26.16
CA LEU A 7 16.09 29.46 -26.34
C LEU A 7 16.73 28.84 -25.09
N CYS A 8 17.70 29.53 -24.48
CA CYS A 8 18.30 29.13 -23.21
C CYS A 8 17.29 29.14 -22.04
N ALA A 9 16.41 30.14 -21.98
CA ALA A 9 15.36 30.20 -20.96
C ALA A 9 14.33 29.07 -21.14
N LEU A 10 13.97 28.71 -22.37
CA LEU A 10 13.07 27.59 -22.66
C LEU A 10 13.71 26.23 -22.29
N LEU A 11 15.01 26.07 -22.53
CA LEU A 11 15.79 24.88 -22.13
C LEU A 11 15.92 24.73 -20.61
N LEU A 12 16.06 25.85 -19.87
CA LEU A 12 16.13 25.86 -18.41
C LEU A 12 14.79 25.52 -17.74
N ILE A 13 13.67 25.86 -18.37
CA ILE A 13 12.33 25.49 -17.90
C ILE A 13 12.05 24.00 -18.19
N LEU A 14 12.60 23.45 -19.27
CA LEU A 14 12.46 22.02 -19.61
C LEU A 14 13.31 21.09 -18.72
N SER A 15 14.41 21.59 -18.12
CA SER A 15 15.28 20.77 -17.27
C SER A 15 14.74 20.51 -15.85
N VAL A 16 13.64 21.16 -15.45
CA VAL A 16 13.10 21.03 -14.08
C VAL A 16 12.22 19.78 -13.91
N VAL A 17 11.89 19.05 -14.98
CA VAL A 17 11.05 17.84 -14.91
C VAL A 17 11.81 16.59 -15.38
N VAL A 18 13.01 16.40 -14.83
CA VAL A 18 13.62 15.07 -14.79
C VAL A 18 13.79 14.70 -13.32
N ALA A 19 12.67 14.43 -12.67
CA ALA A 19 12.72 13.67 -11.43
C ALA A 19 13.40 12.34 -11.76
N PRO A 20 14.40 11.89 -10.99
CA PRO A 20 14.92 10.55 -11.18
C PRO A 20 13.74 9.60 -10.96
N ALA A 21 13.33 8.91 -12.02
CA ALA A 21 12.54 7.69 -11.91
C ALA A 21 13.46 6.60 -11.32
N ALA A 22 13.95 6.84 -10.11
CA ALA A 22 14.34 5.76 -9.25
C ALA A 22 13.04 5.03 -8.95
N ALA A 23 12.88 3.84 -9.50
CA ALA A 23 11.93 2.86 -8.98
C ALA A 23 12.37 2.60 -7.54
N THR A 24 11.91 3.45 -6.62
CA THR A 24 12.06 3.24 -5.19
C THR A 24 11.06 2.15 -4.85
N ASP A 25 11.55 0.92 -4.69
CA ASP A 25 10.78 -0.23 -4.25
C ASP A 25 9.84 0.19 -3.10
N GLY A 26 8.53 0.05 -3.30
CA GLY A 26 7.49 0.37 -2.31
C GLY A 26 6.91 1.78 -2.32
N ARG A 27 7.27 2.62 -3.30
CA ARG A 27 6.65 3.94 -3.47
C ARG A 27 5.45 3.89 -4.43
N TYR A 28 4.31 4.40 -3.98
CA TYR A 28 3.14 4.68 -4.80
C TYR A 28 2.85 6.19 -4.79
N SER A 29 3.13 6.88 -5.89
CA SER A 29 3.01 8.34 -5.99
C SER A 29 3.88 9.07 -4.95
N TYR A 30 3.28 9.47 -3.83
CA TYR A 30 3.91 10.21 -2.73
C TYR A 30 3.90 9.43 -1.42
N ILE A 31 3.37 8.21 -1.45
CA ILE A 31 3.26 7.30 -0.31
C ILE A 31 4.40 6.30 -0.45
N THR A 32 5.20 6.14 0.59
CA THR A 32 6.20 5.09 0.67
C THR A 32 5.75 4.07 1.69
N VAL A 33 5.39 2.87 1.25
CA VAL A 33 4.96 1.78 2.13
C VAL A 33 6.18 1.24 2.87
N THR A 34 6.06 1.12 4.19
CA THR A 34 7.13 0.60 5.05
C THR A 34 6.81 -0.80 5.53
N SER A 35 5.55 -1.05 5.93
CA SER A 35 5.07 -2.39 6.28
C SER A 35 3.61 -2.59 5.90
N VAL A 36 3.25 -3.87 5.74
CA VAL A 36 1.87 -4.31 5.67
C VAL A 36 1.70 -5.48 6.64
N ASP A 37 0.73 -5.34 7.54
CA ASP A 37 0.36 -6.37 8.49
C ASP A 37 -1.05 -6.86 8.18
N VAL A 38 -1.20 -8.16 7.91
CA VAL A 38 -2.47 -8.81 7.61
C VAL A 38 -2.82 -9.73 8.76
N ALA A 39 -3.82 -9.37 9.55
CA ALA A 39 -4.36 -10.18 10.63
C ALA A 39 -5.62 -10.91 10.15
N LEU A 40 -5.56 -12.24 10.14
CA LEU A 40 -6.62 -13.11 9.67
C LEU A 40 -7.54 -13.50 10.82
N GLU A 41 -8.85 -13.25 10.64
CA GLU A 41 -9.88 -13.58 11.62
C GLU A 41 -11.11 -14.16 10.92
N ASN A 42 -11.31 -15.47 11.09
CA ASN A 42 -12.39 -16.22 10.44
C ASN A 42 -12.32 -16.11 8.91
N GLU A 43 -13.35 -15.58 8.25
CA GLU A 43 -13.35 -15.32 6.80
C GLU A 43 -12.80 -13.93 6.44
N ASN A 44 -12.49 -13.10 7.43
CA ASN A 44 -12.11 -11.71 7.24
C ASN A 44 -10.60 -11.52 7.46
N ALA A 45 -10.09 -10.41 6.94
CA ALA A 45 -8.74 -9.95 7.26
C ALA A 45 -8.76 -8.47 7.64
N THR A 46 -8.02 -8.12 8.68
CA THR A 46 -7.68 -6.73 8.99
C THR A 46 -6.29 -6.45 8.43
N VAL A 47 -6.17 -5.44 7.59
CA VAL A 47 -4.93 -5.08 6.91
C VAL A 47 -4.50 -3.70 7.41
N THR A 48 -3.35 -3.65 8.07
CA THR A 48 -2.73 -2.40 8.50
C THR A 48 -1.58 -2.07 7.57
N LEU A 49 -1.68 -0.94 6.88
CA LEU A 49 -0.60 -0.41 6.05
C LEU A 49 0.10 0.70 6.83
N THR A 50 1.41 0.56 7.02
CA THR A 50 2.25 1.63 7.56
C THR A 50 3.00 2.28 6.40
N TYR A 51 3.01 3.61 6.37
CA TYR A 51 3.63 4.36 5.30
C TYR A 51 4.16 5.72 5.75
N THR A 52 4.96 6.34 4.88
CA THR A 52 5.35 7.74 5.01
C THR A 52 4.86 8.53 3.80
N ILE A 53 4.51 9.80 4.04
CA ILE A 53 4.12 10.74 2.99
C ILE A 53 5.26 11.73 2.78
N ASP A 54 5.67 11.90 1.51
CA ASP A 54 6.74 12.83 1.12
C ASP A 54 6.52 14.24 1.71
N GLU A 55 7.51 14.76 2.44
CA GLU A 55 7.41 16.05 3.16
C GLU A 55 6.96 17.22 2.28
N GLY A 56 7.39 17.25 1.01
CA GLY A 56 7.08 18.32 0.07
C GLY A 56 5.59 18.44 -0.30
N ILE A 57 4.78 17.42 0.03
CA ILE A 57 3.36 17.39 -0.31
C ILE A 57 2.44 17.09 0.88
N GLN A 58 2.97 16.84 2.08
CA GLN A 58 2.17 16.58 3.30
C GLN A 58 1.15 17.70 3.55
N ILE A 59 1.58 18.95 3.37
CA ILE A 59 0.72 20.13 3.49
C ILE A 59 -0.43 20.07 2.49
N LEU A 60 -0.16 19.67 1.24
CA LEU A 60 -1.18 19.53 0.21
C LEU A 60 -2.17 18.41 0.56
N VAL A 61 -1.72 17.27 1.07
CA VAL A 61 -2.64 16.19 1.50
C VAL A 61 -3.54 16.66 2.64
N HIS A 62 -2.99 17.43 3.58
CA HIS A 62 -3.77 18.00 4.68
C HIS A 62 -4.86 18.97 4.19
N PHE A 63 -4.57 19.78 3.16
CA PHE A 63 -5.51 20.77 2.62
C PHE A 63 -6.45 20.24 1.53
N LEU A 64 -5.99 19.34 0.67
CA LEU A 64 -6.76 18.77 -0.44
C LEU A 64 -7.62 17.57 0.01
N GLY A 65 -7.35 17.04 1.20
CA GLY A 65 -8.21 16.10 1.90
C GLY A 65 -7.78 14.64 1.75
N MET A 66 -8.15 13.85 2.77
CA MET A 66 -7.85 12.41 2.86
C MET A 66 -8.50 11.56 1.75
N SER A 67 -9.33 12.13 0.88
CA SER A 67 -10.00 11.36 -0.19
C SER A 67 -9.01 10.77 -1.19
N ASP A 68 -8.01 11.53 -1.64
CA ASP A 68 -6.98 11.00 -2.57
C ASP A 68 -6.13 9.94 -1.88
N LEU A 69 -5.74 10.21 -0.62
CA LEU A 69 -5.01 9.25 0.21
C LEU A 69 -5.76 7.93 0.38
N ARG A 70 -7.07 7.97 0.64
CA ARG A 70 -7.95 6.79 0.73
C ARG A 70 -7.93 5.96 -0.55
N THR A 71 -8.09 6.60 -1.71
CA THR A 71 -8.06 5.90 -3.00
C THR A 71 -6.71 5.23 -3.22
N LYS A 72 -5.60 5.92 -2.96
CA LYS A 72 -4.26 5.34 -3.13
C LYS A 72 -4.00 4.18 -2.18
N VAL A 73 -4.42 4.29 -0.92
CA VAL A 73 -4.27 3.20 0.04
C VAL A 73 -5.05 1.95 -0.40
N ILE A 74 -6.26 2.12 -0.93
CA ILE A 74 -7.04 1.01 -1.51
C ILE A 74 -6.34 0.40 -2.72
N ASP A 75 -5.78 1.22 -3.61
CA ASP A 75 -5.03 0.75 -4.78
C ASP A 75 -3.77 -0.03 -4.37
N ILE A 76 -3.04 0.46 -3.36
CA ILE A 76 -1.84 -0.20 -2.80
C ILE A 76 -2.22 -1.54 -2.17
N ALA A 77 -3.27 -1.57 -1.34
CA ALA A 77 -3.74 -2.77 -0.68
C ALA A 77 -4.31 -3.79 -1.69
N ASN A 78 -4.92 -3.32 -2.77
CA ASN A 78 -5.40 -4.10 -3.92
C ASN A 78 -6.41 -5.22 -3.58
N PHE A 79 -7.19 -5.07 -2.52
CA PHE A 79 -8.27 -6.00 -2.17
C PHE A 79 -9.59 -5.55 -2.81
N LYS A 80 -10.36 -6.50 -3.36
CA LYS A 80 -11.62 -6.20 -4.08
C LYS A 80 -12.69 -5.53 -3.21
N ASN A 81 -12.78 -5.91 -1.94
CA ASN A 81 -13.83 -5.50 -1.02
C ASN A 81 -13.26 -4.83 0.23
N ALA A 82 -12.11 -4.15 0.13
CA ALA A 82 -11.55 -3.48 1.29
C ALA A 82 -12.36 -2.24 1.69
N GLU A 83 -12.61 -2.13 2.98
CA GLU A 83 -13.25 -0.99 3.64
C GLU A 83 -12.24 -0.32 4.56
N ILE A 84 -12.09 0.99 4.45
CA ILE A 84 -11.17 1.74 5.32
C ILE A 84 -11.87 1.97 6.66
N LEU A 85 -11.30 1.41 7.73
CA LEU A 85 -11.73 1.67 9.11
C LEU A 85 -11.10 2.94 9.65
N GLU A 86 -9.80 3.11 9.42
CA GLU A 86 -9.00 4.22 9.91
C GLU A 86 -7.98 4.63 8.86
N ILE A 87 -7.70 5.92 8.75
CA ILE A 87 -6.66 6.44 7.88
C ILE A 87 -6.13 7.76 8.41
N ASP A 88 -4.81 7.88 8.45
CA ASP A 88 -4.10 9.11 8.75
C ASP A 88 -2.82 9.23 7.89
N MET A 89 -1.87 10.06 8.32
CA MET A 89 -0.67 10.36 7.55
C MET A 89 0.44 9.31 7.70
N GLU A 90 0.31 8.39 8.65
CA GLU A 90 1.33 7.40 9.04
C GLU A 90 0.85 5.96 8.80
N HIS A 91 -0.45 5.71 8.96
CA HIS A 91 -1.02 4.39 8.71
C HIS A 91 -2.47 4.43 8.22
N ALA A 92 -2.90 3.29 7.69
CA ALA A 92 -4.28 3.00 7.40
C ALA A 92 -4.65 1.59 7.85
N VAL A 93 -5.87 1.44 8.37
CA VAL A 93 -6.43 0.15 8.77
C VAL A 93 -7.63 -0.14 7.89
N LEU A 94 -7.61 -1.29 7.24
CA LEU A 94 -8.65 -1.75 6.33
C LEU A 94 -9.24 -3.06 6.84
N LEU A 95 -10.56 -3.15 6.79
CA LEU A 95 -11.27 -4.42 6.91
C LEU A 95 -11.45 -4.99 5.51
N VAL A 96 -11.15 -6.27 5.33
CA VAL A 96 -11.40 -7.00 4.10
C VAL A 96 -12.36 -8.14 4.41
N PRO A 97 -13.68 -7.93 4.23
CA PRO A 97 -14.65 -8.97 4.42
C PRO A 97 -14.50 -10.08 3.39
N GLY A 98 -14.59 -11.34 3.82
CA GLY A 98 -14.48 -12.50 2.93
C GLY A 98 -13.11 -12.60 2.23
N ALA A 99 -12.06 -12.12 2.88
CA ALA A 99 -10.68 -12.25 2.42
C ALA A 99 -10.24 -13.72 2.34
N GLY A 100 -10.74 -14.55 3.27
CA GLY A 100 -10.53 -15.98 3.30
C GLY A 100 -11.73 -16.78 2.81
N LEU A 101 -11.48 -17.99 2.31
CA LEU A 101 -12.51 -18.98 2.00
C LEU A 101 -12.81 -19.80 3.27
N ASP A 102 -14.08 -19.84 3.67
CA ASP A 102 -14.57 -20.75 4.71
C ASP A 102 -14.82 -22.14 4.13
N TYR A 103 -14.13 -23.15 4.66
CA TYR A 103 -14.31 -24.56 4.31
C TYR A 103 -15.24 -25.30 5.27
N GLY A 104 -15.82 -24.61 6.25
CA GLY A 104 -16.61 -25.18 7.32
C GLY A 104 -15.75 -25.71 8.46
N GLU A 105 -16.40 -26.09 9.56
CA GLU A 105 -15.76 -26.66 10.76
C GLU A 105 -14.65 -25.77 11.37
N GLY A 106 -14.71 -24.46 11.08
CA GLY A 106 -13.71 -23.49 11.53
C GLY A 106 -12.41 -23.53 10.74
N ALA A 107 -12.35 -24.21 9.59
CA ALA A 107 -11.21 -24.20 8.69
C ALA A 107 -11.32 -23.08 7.65
N TYR A 108 -10.31 -22.23 7.57
CA TYR A 108 -10.26 -21.11 6.62
C TYR A 108 -9.01 -21.16 5.76
N TRP A 109 -9.12 -20.60 4.56
CA TRP A 109 -8.00 -20.44 3.63
C TRP A 109 -7.91 -19.02 3.12
N PHE A 110 -6.85 -18.32 3.51
CA PHE A 110 -6.48 -17.04 2.92
C PHE A 110 -5.66 -17.29 1.64
N PRO A 111 -6.18 -16.92 0.45
CA PRO A 111 -5.50 -17.21 -0.82
C PRO A 111 -4.25 -16.35 -1.00
N LYS A 112 -3.51 -16.61 -2.08
CA LYS A 112 -2.45 -15.71 -2.53
C LYS A 112 -3.03 -14.32 -2.82
N HIS A 113 -2.24 -13.29 -2.56
CA HIS A 113 -2.65 -11.89 -2.75
C HIS A 113 -1.50 -11.08 -3.37
N GLU A 114 -1.81 -10.14 -4.26
CA GLU A 114 -0.82 -9.27 -4.91
C GLU A 114 -1.09 -7.83 -4.48
N PHE A 115 -0.06 -7.14 -4.00
CA PHE A 115 -0.13 -5.73 -3.62
C PHE A 115 0.18 -4.83 -4.81
N GLY A 116 -0.33 -3.60 -4.78
CA GLY A 116 -0.09 -2.60 -5.84
C GLY A 116 1.37 -2.11 -5.92
N VAL A 117 2.19 -2.41 -4.89
CA VAL A 117 3.61 -2.06 -4.82
C VAL A 117 4.42 -3.15 -4.12
N ALA A 118 5.75 -3.08 -4.24
CA ALA A 118 6.65 -3.88 -3.41
C ALA A 118 6.51 -3.48 -1.93
N VAL A 119 6.29 -4.46 -1.07
CA VAL A 119 6.16 -4.28 0.38
C VAL A 119 7.49 -4.64 1.04
N PRO A 120 8.16 -3.69 1.72
CA PRO A 120 9.44 -3.97 2.36
C PRO A 120 9.34 -5.03 3.46
N VAL A 121 8.28 -4.99 4.27
CA VAL A 121 7.98 -5.98 5.30
C VAL A 121 6.49 -6.31 5.27
N LEU A 122 6.18 -7.57 4.95
CA LEU A 122 4.82 -8.11 4.97
C LEU A 122 4.72 -9.13 6.09
N THR A 123 3.79 -8.95 7.02
CA THR A 123 3.46 -9.95 8.04
C THR A 123 2.04 -10.45 7.82
N VAL A 124 1.85 -11.76 7.73
CA VAL A 124 0.52 -12.39 7.67
C VAL A 124 0.35 -13.26 8.90
N THR A 125 -0.57 -12.89 9.78
CA THR A 125 -0.82 -13.52 11.06
C THR A 125 -2.19 -14.18 11.08
N SER A 126 -2.21 -15.45 11.41
CA SER A 126 -3.41 -16.22 11.75
C SER A 126 -3.42 -16.50 13.26
N PRO A 127 -4.52 -17.04 13.82
CA PRO A 127 -4.57 -17.43 15.23
C PRO A 127 -3.51 -18.44 15.66
N GLN A 128 -2.93 -19.19 14.72
CA GLN A 128 -2.03 -20.32 14.99
C GLN A 128 -0.59 -20.09 14.51
N ASP A 129 -0.40 -19.29 13.46
CA ASP A 129 0.88 -19.11 12.77
C ASP A 129 1.02 -17.66 12.29
N SER A 130 2.25 -17.17 12.22
CA SER A 130 2.58 -15.86 11.65
C SER A 130 3.76 -15.98 10.70
N ARG A 131 3.62 -15.42 9.50
CA ARG A 131 4.63 -15.47 8.43
C ARG A 131 5.04 -14.07 8.02
N THR A 132 6.35 -13.86 8.01
CA THR A 132 6.95 -12.59 7.56
C THR A 132 7.69 -12.79 6.25
N PHE A 133 7.50 -11.86 5.33
CA PHE A 133 8.16 -11.78 4.04
C PHE A 133 8.82 -10.40 3.92
N THR A 134 9.97 -10.36 3.25
CA THR A 134 10.71 -9.11 3.04
C THR A 134 10.85 -8.81 1.56
N ASN A 135 10.69 -7.54 1.22
CA ASN A 135 10.75 -7.01 -0.14
C ASN A 135 9.96 -7.86 -1.15
N THR A 136 8.66 -8.04 -0.87
CA THR A 136 7.76 -8.88 -1.67
C THR A 136 6.65 -8.05 -2.29
N THR A 137 6.20 -8.38 -3.49
CA THR A 137 5.02 -7.77 -4.12
C THR A 137 3.75 -8.56 -3.84
N ASP A 138 3.88 -9.78 -3.33
CA ASP A 138 2.77 -10.70 -3.13
C ASP A 138 2.89 -11.48 -1.82
N PHE A 139 1.74 -11.95 -1.33
CA PHE A 139 1.66 -13.03 -0.39
C PHE A 139 1.59 -14.37 -1.15
N PRO A 140 2.70 -15.14 -1.19
CA PRO A 140 2.77 -16.32 -2.04
C PRO A 140 2.01 -17.50 -1.42
N ARG A 141 1.43 -18.33 -2.29
CA ARG A 141 0.83 -19.65 -1.99
C ARG A 141 -0.39 -19.69 -1.05
N GLY A 142 -0.72 -18.61 -0.35
CA GLY A 142 -1.82 -18.61 0.62
C GLY A 142 -1.47 -19.26 1.97
N MET A 143 -2.41 -19.21 2.90
CA MET A 143 -2.30 -19.82 4.24
C MET A 143 -3.65 -20.36 4.69
N GLY A 144 -3.66 -21.62 5.12
CA GLY A 144 -4.78 -22.21 5.83
C GLY A 144 -4.60 -22.08 7.33
N TYR A 145 -5.69 -21.91 8.06
CA TYR A 145 -5.71 -21.86 9.52
C TYR A 145 -7.07 -22.29 10.06
N PHE A 146 -7.12 -22.53 11.37
CA PHE A 146 -8.33 -22.90 12.08
C PHE A 146 -8.76 -21.81 13.06
N ARG A 147 -10.06 -21.68 13.27
CA ARG A 147 -10.62 -20.94 14.40
C ARG A 147 -10.15 -21.59 15.70
N VAL A 148 -9.66 -20.77 16.61
CA VAL A 148 -9.32 -21.18 17.98
C VAL A 148 -10.47 -20.82 18.91
#